data_AF-A0A661F619-F1
#
_entry.id   AF-A0A661F619-F1
#
_cell.length_a   1.000
_cell.length_b   1.000
_cell.length_c   1.000
_cell.angle_alpha   90.00
_cell.angle_beta   90.00
_cell.angle_gamma   90.00
#
_symmetry.space_group_name_H-M   'P 1'
#
loop_
_entity.id
_entity.type
_entity.pdbx_description
1 polymer ?
#
loop_
_entity_poly.entity_id
_entity_poly.type
_entity_poly.pdbx_seq_one_letter_code
_entity_poly.pdbx_strand_id
1 'polypeptide(L)' 'MINYFHFPKNLQYGIRSIPTLVLFRNGQELARQAGAMGAKDIVNWTQHHI' A
#
# COMPACT_ATOMS: atom_id res chain seq x y z
N MET A 1 -11.07 -17.46 -23.36
CA MET A 1 -10.36 -17.93 -22.15
C MET A 1 -8.90 -18.03 -22.55
N ILE A 2 -8.01 -17.13 -22.14
CA ILE A 2 -7.22 -17.20 -20.89
C ILE A 2 -6.85 -15.75 -20.49
N ASN A 3 -7.17 -15.34 -19.27
CA ASN A 3 -6.76 -14.04 -18.72
C ASN A 3 -5.31 -14.15 -18.24
N TYR A 4 -4.44 -13.26 -18.71
CA TYR A 4 -3.07 -13.13 -18.23
C TYR A 4 -3.08 -12.76 -16.75
N PHE A 5 -2.69 -13.68 -15.89
CA PHE A 5 -2.38 -13.38 -14.49
C PHE A 5 -1.19 -12.42 -14.47
N HIS A 6 -1.46 -11.14 -14.17
CA HIS A 6 -0.43 -10.18 -13.84
C HIS A 6 0.21 -10.62 -12.52
N PHE A 7 1.38 -11.25 -12.59
CA PHE A 7 2.18 -11.53 -11.41
C PHE A 7 2.55 -10.20 -10.73
N PRO A 8 2.26 -10.03 -9.43
CA PRO A 8 2.64 -8.81 -8.73
C PRO A 8 4.17 -8.64 -8.76
N LYS A 9 4.63 -7.43 -9.08
CA LYS A 9 6.05 -7.06 -9.19
C LYS A 9 6.83 -7.17 -7.86
N ASN A 10 6.19 -7.49 -6.75
CA ASN A 10 6.79 -7.54 -5.41
C ASN A 10 7.91 -8.59 -5.27
N LEU A 11 7.84 -9.68 -6.04
CA LEU A 11 8.84 -10.74 -6.06
C LEU A 11 10.22 -10.26 -6.55
N GLN A 12 10.28 -9.22 -7.40
CA GLN A 12 11.55 -8.72 -7.96
C GLN A 12 12.34 -7.84 -6.99
N TYR A 13 11.68 -7.29 -5.96
CA TYR A 13 12.30 -6.36 -5.01
C TYR A 13 12.67 -6.98 -3.67
N GLY A 14 12.53 -8.31 -3.53
CA GLY A 14 12.92 -9.02 -2.30
C GLY A 14 12.15 -8.55 -1.06
N ILE A 15 10.86 -8.24 -1.20
CA ILE A 15 10.00 -7.84 -0.09
C ILE A 15 9.83 -9.05 0.86
N ARG A 16 10.54 -9.00 2.00
CA ARG A 16 10.58 -10.07 3.02
C ARG A 16 9.64 -9.84 4.19
N SER A 17 9.10 -8.63 4.32
CA SER A 17 8.16 -8.24 5.38
C SER A 17 6.96 -7.47 4.80
N ILE A 18 5.83 -7.59 5.48
CA ILE A 18 4.62 -6.81 5.18
C ILE A 18 4.73 -5.49 5.95
N PRO A 19 4.95 -4.34 5.27
CA PRO A 19 4.97 -3.07 5.97
C PRO A 19 3.56 -2.69 6.45
N THR A 20 3.50 -1.93 7.55
CA THR A 20 2.27 -1.27 8.02
C THR A 20 2.44 0.23 7.86
N LEU A 21 1.48 0.86 7.19
CA LEU A 21 1.41 2.30 6.99
C LEU A 21 0.39 2.89 7.96
N VAL A 22 0.73 4.03 8.57
CA VAL A 22 -0.13 4.75 9.53
C VAL A 22 -0.17 6.22 9.15
N LEU A 23 -1.37 6.78 9.02
CA LEU A 23 -1.60 8.19 8.73
C LEU A 23 -1.97 8.92 10.02
N PHE A 24 -1.25 9.99 10.32
CA PHE A 24 -1.52 10.85 11.46
C PHE A 24 -1.93 12.25 11.01
N ARG A 25 -2.88 12.85 11.73
CA ARG A 25 -3.24 14.27 11.61
C ARG A 25 -3.47 14.83 12.99
N ASN A 26 -2.83 15.97 13.30
CA ASN A 26 -2.92 16.61 14.61
C ASN A 26 -2.60 15.67 15.79
N GLY A 27 -1.66 14.74 15.61
CA GLY A 27 -1.28 13.75 16.63
C GLY A 27 -2.25 12.58 16.80
N GLN A 28 -3.33 12.50 16.02
CA GLN A 28 -4.29 11.39 16.04
C GLN A 28 -4.09 10.49 14.81
N GLU A 29 -4.17 9.18 15.02
CA GLU A 29 -4.22 8.20 13.93
C GLU A 29 -5.55 8.33 13.18
N LEU A 30 -5.49 8.61 11.89
CA LEU A 30 -6.65 8.69 11.01
C LEU A 30 -6.93 7.38 10.29
N ALA A 31 -5.86 6.66 9.91
CA ALA A 31 -5.97 5.46 9.10
C ALA A 31 -4.73 4.60 9.26
N ARG A 32 -4.94 3.28 9.10
CA ARG A 32 -3.88 2.27 9.10
C ARG A 32 -4.14 1.27 7.99
N GLN A 33 -3.09 0.94 7.25
CA GLN A 33 -3.13 -0.06 6.19
C GLN A 33 -1.98 -1.04 6.37
N ALA A 34 -2.31 -2.33 6.42
CA ALA A 34 -1.32 -3.40 6.39
C ALA A 34 -1.12 -3.85 4.93
N GLY A 35 0.13 -4.01 4.50
CA GLY A 35 0.43 -4.43 3.14
C GLY A 35 1.34 -3.46 2.41
N ALA A 36 2.10 -4.02 1.47
CA ALA A 36 2.84 -3.22 0.52
C ALA A 36 1.87 -2.52 -0.45
N MET A 37 2.08 -1.21 -0.65
CA MET A 37 1.36 -0.40 -1.62
C MET A 37 2.35 0.20 -2.61
N GLY A 38 1.94 0.36 -3.87
CA GLY A 38 2.71 1.14 -4.83
C GLY A 38 2.70 2.62 -4.47
N ALA A 39 3.68 3.40 -4.96
CA ALA A 39 3.77 4.83 -4.67
C ALA A 39 2.47 5.60 -5.02
N LYS A 40 1.85 5.29 -6.16
CA LYS A 40 0.56 5.87 -6.57
C LYS A 40 -0.58 5.52 -5.61
N ASP A 41 -0.60 4.27 -5.13
CA ASP A 41 -1.63 3.79 -4.22
C ASP A 41 -1.48 4.43 -2.84
N ILE A 42 -0.25 4.71 -2.37
CA ILE A 42 0.00 5.48 -1.16
C ILE A 42 -0.62 6.88 -1.28
N VAL A 43 -0.36 7.58 -2.39
CA VAL A 43 -0.93 8.94 -2.62
C VAL A 43 -2.45 8.90 -2.62
N ASN A 44 -3.05 7.98 -3.39
CA ASN A 44 -4.50 7.85 -3.45
C ASN A 44 -5.10 7.48 -2.08
N TRP A 45 -4.48 6.55 -1.35
CA TRP A 45 -4.91 6.14 -0.01
C TRP A 45 -4.85 7.32 0.98
N THR A 46 -3.77 8.11 0.96
CA THR A 46 -3.66 9.30 1.80
C THR A 46 -4.74 10.32 1.45
N GLN A 47 -4.97 10.59 0.16
CA GLN A 47 -5.99 11.53 -0.31
C GLN A 47 -7.42 11.12 0.07
N HIS A 48 -7.73 9.82 0.16
CA HIS A 48 -9.04 9.35 0.60
C HIS A 48 -9.31 9.55 2.11
N HIS A 49 -8.29 9.78 2.94
CA HIS A 49 -8.43 9.86 4.40
C HIS A 49 -8.18 11.25 4.99
N ILE A 50 -7.70 12.22 4.20
CA ILE A 50 -7.50 13.62 4.60
C ILE A 50 -8.68 14.50 4.23
#